data_AF-A0A955WNY9-F1
#
_entry.id   AF-A0A955WNY9-F1
#
_cell.length_a   1.000
_cell.length_b   1.000
_cell.length_c   1.000
_cell.angle_alpha   90.00
_cell.angle_beta   90.00
_cell.angle_gamma   90.00
#
_symmetry.space_group_name_H-M   'P 1'
#
loop_
_entity.id
_entity.type
_entity.pdbx_description
1 polymer ?
#
loop_
_entity_poly.entity_id
_entity_poly.type
_entity_poly.pdbx_seq_one_letter_code
_entity_poly.pdbx_strand_id
1 'polypeptide(L)'
;DVDAAGLAPPDAGVDACVATGDEVCNGVDDDCDGIADERFGVGGDCAVGLGACARTGHRTCAPDGTAVCDVEAGQPTDESCNGLDDDCDEQTDEGFDVGLACSFSEAACISRGFMVCTEDGAGTVCGATPIVVRDELCNQLDDDCDGNVDEGVLVTLYFDGDNDLYGDDAMTMMGCPDMVAMYVTQGGDCN
;
A
#
# COMPACT_ATOMS: atom_id res chain seq x y z
N ASP A 1 -36.30 57.83 -4.27
CA ASP A 1 -37.19 57.36 -3.21
C ASP A 1 -37.20 55.85 -3.22
N VAL A 2 -36.97 55.26 -2.06
CA VAL A 2 -36.77 53.83 -1.85
C VAL A 2 -38.09 53.19 -1.44
N ASP A 3 -38.71 52.42 -2.32
CA ASP A 3 -39.81 51.53 -1.96
C ASP A 3 -39.56 50.15 -2.59
N ALA A 4 -38.63 49.40 -2.00
CA ALA A 4 -38.39 47.99 -2.28
C ALA A 4 -39.16 47.15 -1.24
N ALA A 5 -40.46 46.96 -1.49
CA ALA A 5 -41.28 45.99 -0.76
C ALA A 5 -41.22 44.65 -1.48
N GLY A 6 -40.72 43.64 -0.76
CA GLY A 6 -40.50 42.28 -1.23
C GLY A 6 -41.76 41.65 -1.81
N LEU A 7 -41.62 41.13 -3.03
CA LEU A 7 -42.53 40.13 -3.56
C LEU A 7 -42.25 38.82 -2.80
N ALA A 8 -43.12 38.49 -1.85
CA ALA A 8 -43.34 37.09 -1.50
C ALA A 8 -43.96 36.39 -2.74
N PRO A 9 -43.48 35.21 -3.16
CA PRO A 9 -44.11 34.48 -4.24
C PRO A 9 -45.52 34.00 -3.81
N PRO A 10 -46.55 34.21 -4.65
CA PRO A 10 -47.89 33.71 -4.40
C PRO A 10 -48.05 32.31 -5.02
N ASP A 11 -47.60 31.27 -4.32
CA ASP A 11 -48.14 29.90 -4.43
C ASP A 11 -47.32 28.94 -3.56
N ALA A 12 -47.74 28.74 -2.32
CA ALA A 12 -47.59 27.48 -1.61
C ALA A 12 -48.94 27.23 -0.94
N GLY A 13 -49.51 26.07 -1.22
CA GLY A 13 -50.85 25.69 -0.78
C GLY A 13 -51.01 25.87 0.73
N VAL A 14 -52.18 26.39 1.09
CA VAL A 14 -52.69 26.48 2.45
C VAL A 14 -52.70 25.11 3.14
N ASP A 15 -51.66 24.82 3.91
CA ASP A 15 -51.80 24.05 5.14
C ASP A 15 -50.96 24.73 6.23
N ALA A 16 -51.56 24.94 7.39
CA ALA A 16 -51.06 25.87 8.39
C ALA A 16 -49.84 25.29 9.11
N CYS A 17 -48.63 25.73 8.77
CA CYS A 17 -47.50 25.49 9.67
C CYS A 17 -47.80 26.25 10.98
N VAL A 18 -47.85 25.54 12.08
CA VAL A 18 -48.06 26.10 13.42
C VAL A 18 -46.75 25.87 14.13
N ALA A 19 -45.96 26.92 14.36
CA ALA A 19 -44.67 26.78 15.02
C ALA A 19 -44.85 26.14 16.41
N THR A 20 -44.48 24.86 16.56
CA THR A 20 -44.76 24.09 17.79
C THR A 20 -43.56 24.01 18.73
N GLY A 21 -42.36 24.41 18.29
CA GLY A 21 -41.16 24.35 19.12
C GLY A 21 -39.87 24.33 18.31
N ASP A 22 -38.87 23.61 18.84
CA ASP A 22 -37.66 23.24 18.10
C ASP A 22 -38.02 22.18 17.05
N GLU A 23 -37.38 22.26 15.88
CA GLU A 23 -37.44 21.26 14.81
C GLU A 23 -37.34 19.82 15.33
N VAL A 24 -38.24 18.97 14.86
CA VAL A 24 -38.20 17.52 15.08
C VAL A 24 -38.23 16.81 13.74
N CYS A 25 -37.47 15.72 13.60
CA CYS A 25 -37.38 15.00 12.33
C CYS A 25 -38.70 14.26 12.03
N ASN A 26 -39.64 14.89 11.32
CA ASN A 26 -40.95 14.32 11.03
C ASN A 26 -41.45 14.63 9.60
N GLY A 27 -40.66 15.30 8.77
CA GLY A 27 -41.05 15.71 7.42
C GLY A 27 -41.90 16.98 7.36
N VAL A 28 -42.04 17.69 8.49
CA VAL A 28 -42.81 18.92 8.65
C VAL A 28 -41.86 20.03 9.11
N ASP A 29 -42.14 21.25 8.65
CA ASP A 29 -41.49 22.47 9.10
C ASP A 29 -42.15 22.92 10.42
N ASP A 30 -41.53 22.56 11.55
CA ASP A 30 -42.07 22.74 12.91
C ASP A 30 -41.74 24.12 13.51
N ASP A 31 -40.71 24.79 12.98
CA ASP A 31 -40.30 26.15 13.34
C ASP A 31 -40.71 27.22 12.30
N CYS A 32 -41.31 26.78 11.19
CA CYS A 32 -41.90 27.59 10.12
C CYS A 32 -40.89 28.47 9.39
N ASP A 33 -39.63 28.06 9.25
CA ASP A 33 -38.59 28.82 8.56
C ASP A 33 -38.60 28.62 7.03
N GLY A 34 -39.41 27.68 6.54
CA GLY A 34 -39.59 27.36 5.13
C GLY A 34 -38.82 26.13 4.64
N ILE A 35 -38.10 25.42 5.52
CA ILE A 35 -37.39 24.19 5.20
C ILE A 35 -37.69 23.14 6.28
N ALA A 36 -38.22 21.99 5.90
CA ALA A 36 -38.48 20.90 6.85
C ALA A 36 -37.19 20.18 7.26
N ASP A 37 -37.06 19.88 8.56
CA ASP A 37 -36.02 19.03 9.16
C ASP A 37 -34.56 19.48 8.87
N GLU A 38 -34.33 20.77 8.65
CA GLU A 38 -33.07 21.37 8.22
C GLU A 38 -31.96 21.24 9.26
N ARG A 39 -32.29 21.23 10.56
CA ARG A 39 -31.32 20.96 11.66
C ARG A 39 -30.83 19.51 11.68
N PHE A 40 -31.56 18.60 11.05
CA PHE A 40 -31.23 17.19 10.94
C PHE A 40 -30.46 16.87 9.65
N GLY A 41 -30.24 17.87 8.78
CA GLY A 41 -29.57 17.75 7.49
C GLY A 41 -30.17 16.66 6.61
N VAL A 42 -31.49 16.56 6.64
CA VAL A 42 -32.29 15.75 5.70
C VAL A 42 -32.05 16.23 4.28
N GLY A 43 -31.99 15.31 3.31
CA GLY A 43 -31.63 15.58 1.92
C GLY A 43 -30.13 15.76 1.66
N GLY A 44 -29.30 15.87 2.71
CA GLY A 44 -27.84 15.84 2.57
C GLY A 44 -27.30 14.43 2.29
N ASP A 45 -26.13 14.35 1.65
CA ASP A 45 -25.46 13.07 1.39
C ASP A 45 -25.06 12.37 2.69
N CYS A 46 -25.24 11.06 2.74
CA CYS A 46 -24.76 10.17 3.80
C CYS A 46 -24.11 8.92 3.22
N ALA A 47 -23.29 8.26 4.02
CA ALA A 47 -22.70 6.97 3.69
C ALA A 47 -22.87 6.00 4.86
N VAL A 48 -23.13 4.74 4.54
CA VAL A 48 -23.26 3.63 5.49
C VAL A 48 -22.43 2.44 5.03
N GLY A 49 -22.08 1.54 5.95
CA GLY A 49 -21.20 0.41 5.66
C GLY A 49 -19.71 0.78 5.68
N LEU A 50 -18.88 -0.26 5.61
CA LEU A 50 -17.42 -0.20 5.57
C LEU A 50 -16.93 -0.87 4.30
N GLY A 51 -15.68 -0.64 3.91
CA GLY A 51 -15.05 -1.35 2.79
C GLY A 51 -15.88 -1.36 1.50
N ALA A 52 -15.99 -2.53 0.88
CA ALA A 52 -16.79 -2.79 -0.31
C ALA A 52 -18.31 -2.71 -0.04
N CYS A 53 -18.74 -2.80 1.22
CA CYS A 53 -20.14 -2.61 1.63
C CYS A 53 -20.55 -1.15 1.72
N ALA A 54 -19.64 -0.18 1.55
CA ALA A 54 -19.97 1.23 1.62
C ALA A 54 -21.03 1.59 0.56
N ARG A 55 -22.10 2.28 0.99
CA ARG A 55 -23.17 2.80 0.12
C ARG A 55 -23.43 4.26 0.46
N THR A 56 -23.65 5.06 -0.57
CA THR A 56 -24.02 6.48 -0.44
C THR A 56 -25.50 6.67 -0.71
N GLY A 57 -26.14 7.51 0.08
CA GLY A 57 -27.55 7.87 -0.06
C GLY A 57 -27.81 9.27 0.50
N HIS A 58 -29.05 9.51 0.90
CA HIS A 58 -29.50 10.78 1.46
C HIS A 58 -30.09 10.59 2.86
N ARG A 59 -29.90 11.60 3.72
CA ARG A 59 -30.52 11.57 5.05
C ARG A 59 -32.03 11.80 4.96
N THR A 60 -32.77 11.03 5.73
CA THR A 60 -34.23 11.06 5.84
C THR A 60 -34.66 10.85 7.29
N CYS A 61 -35.88 11.23 7.63
CA CYS A 61 -36.42 11.01 8.97
C CYS A 61 -36.94 9.57 9.14
N ALA A 62 -36.45 8.91 10.18
CA ALA A 62 -37.00 7.65 10.66
C ALA A 62 -38.27 7.88 11.48
N PRO A 63 -39.16 6.88 11.60
CA PRO A 63 -40.41 7.00 12.37
C PRO A 63 -40.24 7.34 13.85
N ASP A 64 -39.04 7.21 14.41
CA ASP A 64 -38.72 7.51 15.80
C ASP A 64 -38.21 8.95 16.02
N GLY A 65 -38.18 9.77 14.96
CA GLY A 65 -37.72 11.16 15.02
C GLY A 65 -36.21 11.33 14.84
N THR A 66 -35.47 10.28 14.46
CA THR A 66 -34.03 10.35 14.17
C THR A 66 -33.75 10.51 12.69
N ALA A 67 -32.62 11.14 12.34
CA ALA A 67 -32.15 11.22 10.96
C ALA A 67 -31.32 9.98 10.62
N VAL A 68 -31.77 9.21 9.62
CA VAL A 68 -31.12 8.00 9.13
C VAL A 68 -30.77 8.14 7.65
N CYS A 69 -29.87 7.29 7.14
CA CYS A 69 -29.59 7.23 5.71
C CYS A 69 -30.69 6.38 5.03
N ASP A 70 -31.13 6.80 3.85
CA ASP A 70 -32.18 6.09 3.07
C ASP A 70 -31.68 4.80 2.37
N VAL A 71 -30.39 4.52 2.50
CA VAL A 71 -29.74 3.33 1.96
C VAL A 71 -29.22 2.44 3.09
N GLU A 72 -29.27 1.13 2.88
CA GLU A 72 -28.66 0.14 3.75
C GLU A 72 -27.25 -0.21 3.26
N ALA A 73 -26.38 -0.66 4.18
CA ALA A 73 -25.05 -1.13 3.81
C ALA A 73 -25.13 -2.31 2.83
N GLY A 74 -24.10 -2.43 1.98
CA GLY A 74 -23.90 -3.63 1.16
C GLY A 74 -23.84 -4.90 2.03
N GLN A 75 -24.20 -6.03 1.43
CA GLN A 75 -24.01 -7.31 2.09
C GLN A 75 -22.54 -7.73 2.03
N PRO A 76 -22.00 -8.29 3.13
CA PRO A 76 -20.64 -8.82 3.13
C PRO A 76 -20.54 -10.03 2.21
N THR A 77 -19.39 -10.18 1.57
CA THR A 77 -19.05 -11.33 0.72
C THR A 77 -17.78 -12.00 1.23
N ASP A 78 -17.46 -13.19 0.72
CA ASP A 78 -16.18 -13.82 1.06
C ASP A 78 -15.02 -12.95 0.57
N GLU A 79 -13.97 -12.85 1.38
CA GLU A 79 -12.77 -12.10 1.03
C GLU A 79 -12.09 -12.60 -0.24
N SER A 80 -11.63 -11.64 -1.03
CA SER A 80 -10.70 -11.84 -2.13
C SER A 80 -9.47 -11.00 -1.88
N CYS A 81 -8.28 -11.49 -2.24
CA CYS A 81 -7.04 -10.72 -2.10
C CYS A 81 -6.98 -9.61 -3.16
N ASN A 82 -7.70 -8.51 -2.95
CA ASN A 82 -7.88 -7.42 -3.90
C ASN A 82 -7.59 -6.04 -3.27
N GLY A 83 -7.19 -5.99 -2.00
CA GLY A 83 -6.90 -4.77 -1.26
C GLY A 83 -8.15 -4.02 -0.79
N LEU A 84 -9.31 -4.66 -0.81
CA LEU A 84 -10.57 -4.18 -0.26
C LEU A 84 -11.00 -5.09 0.90
N ASP A 85 -11.91 -4.55 1.71
CA ASP A 85 -12.60 -5.25 2.78
C ASP A 85 -13.96 -5.69 2.21
N ASP A 86 -14.04 -6.93 1.71
CA ASP A 86 -15.18 -7.49 0.99
C ASP A 86 -16.25 -8.06 1.95
N ASP A 87 -15.83 -8.52 3.12
CA ASP A 87 -16.66 -9.05 4.19
C ASP A 87 -17.03 -8.00 5.25
N CYS A 88 -16.44 -6.82 5.14
CA CYS A 88 -16.79 -5.60 5.87
C CYS A 88 -16.58 -5.73 7.38
N ASP A 89 -15.54 -6.45 7.79
CA ASP A 89 -15.17 -6.72 9.18
C ASP A 89 -14.09 -5.77 9.75
N GLU A 90 -13.71 -4.73 9.00
CA GLU A 90 -12.63 -3.77 9.27
C GLU A 90 -11.20 -4.28 8.99
N GLN A 91 -11.05 -5.49 8.48
CA GLN A 91 -9.77 -6.02 8.00
C GLN A 91 -9.76 -6.00 6.47
N THR A 92 -8.58 -6.22 5.87
CA THR A 92 -8.42 -6.17 4.42
C THR A 92 -7.61 -7.37 4.01
N ASP A 93 -8.14 -8.16 3.07
CA ASP A 93 -7.55 -9.40 2.60
C ASP A 93 -7.19 -10.37 3.75
N GLU A 94 -8.02 -10.50 4.78
CA GLU A 94 -7.73 -11.40 5.89
C GLU A 94 -7.82 -12.87 5.49
N GLY A 95 -6.99 -13.70 6.13
CA GLY A 95 -6.80 -15.10 5.72
C GLY A 95 -5.85 -15.32 4.54
N PHE A 96 -5.33 -14.26 3.91
CA PHE A 96 -4.38 -14.34 2.81
C PHE A 96 -2.90 -14.14 3.22
N ASP A 97 -2.63 -13.85 4.49
CA ASP A 97 -1.28 -13.60 5.03
C ASP A 97 -0.54 -12.41 4.37
N VAL A 98 -1.27 -11.47 3.76
CA VAL A 98 -0.70 -10.29 3.10
C VAL A 98 0.18 -9.51 4.08
N GLY A 99 1.39 -9.15 3.62
CA GLY A 99 2.35 -8.41 4.44
C GLY A 99 3.14 -9.28 5.43
N LEU A 100 2.87 -10.58 5.55
CA LEU A 100 3.76 -11.48 6.29
C LEU A 100 5.09 -11.64 5.56
N ALA A 101 6.17 -11.71 6.33
CA ALA A 101 7.51 -11.92 5.79
C ALA A 101 7.62 -13.32 5.16
N CYS A 102 8.21 -13.38 3.98
CA CYS A 102 8.48 -14.61 3.26
C CYS A 102 9.93 -14.62 2.79
N SER A 103 10.48 -15.81 2.57
CA SER A 103 11.83 -15.97 2.03
C SER A 103 11.93 -17.24 1.22
N PHE A 104 12.72 -17.17 0.15
CA PHE A 104 13.20 -18.35 -0.56
C PHE A 104 14.72 -18.39 -0.45
N SER A 105 15.24 -19.60 -0.38
CA SER A 105 16.68 -19.85 -0.41
C SER A 105 17.00 -20.69 -1.63
N GLU A 106 17.97 -20.24 -2.42
CA GLU A 106 18.64 -21.05 -3.43
C GLU A 106 20.07 -21.21 -2.93
N ALA A 107 20.39 -22.39 -2.40
CA ALA A 107 21.67 -22.68 -1.75
C ALA A 107 22.08 -21.61 -0.71
N ALA A 108 23.19 -20.88 -0.91
CA ALA A 108 23.68 -19.87 0.03
C ALA A 108 22.97 -18.51 -0.09
N CYS A 109 22.31 -18.25 -1.21
CA CYS A 109 21.55 -17.02 -1.41
C CYS A 109 20.16 -17.10 -0.80
N ILE A 110 19.74 -16.00 -0.16
CA ILE A 110 18.41 -15.85 0.40
C ILE A 110 17.79 -14.59 -0.15
N SER A 111 16.64 -14.73 -0.79
CA SER A 111 15.80 -13.61 -1.15
C SER A 111 14.66 -13.48 -0.15
N ARG A 112 14.44 -12.27 0.35
CA ARG A 112 13.42 -11.94 1.34
C ARG A 112 12.41 -10.99 0.73
N GLY A 113 11.16 -11.14 1.13
CA GLY A 113 10.08 -10.28 0.70
C GLY A 113 8.90 -10.36 1.65
N PHE A 114 7.75 -9.93 1.15
CA PHE A 114 6.47 -10.04 1.84
C PHE A 114 5.47 -10.74 0.94
N MET A 115 4.49 -11.42 1.53
CA MET A 115 3.37 -12.00 0.80
C MET A 115 2.54 -10.88 0.18
N VAL A 116 2.21 -11.02 -1.10
CA VAL A 116 1.39 -10.10 -1.89
C VAL A 116 0.31 -10.88 -2.62
N CYS A 117 -0.80 -10.23 -2.95
CA CYS A 117 -1.88 -10.87 -3.68
C CYS A 117 -1.43 -11.38 -5.05
N THR A 118 -1.98 -12.52 -5.46
CA THR A 118 -1.90 -12.98 -6.85
C THR A 118 -2.73 -12.08 -7.75
N GLU A 119 -2.39 -12.04 -9.04
CA GLU A 119 -3.11 -11.21 -10.02
C GLU A 119 -4.59 -11.59 -10.17
N ASP A 120 -4.94 -12.85 -9.88
CA ASP A 120 -6.32 -13.34 -9.88
C ASP A 120 -7.07 -13.12 -8.55
N GLY A 121 -6.41 -12.58 -7.53
CA GLY A 121 -6.97 -12.31 -6.20
C GLY A 121 -7.36 -13.57 -5.40
N ALA A 122 -7.01 -14.77 -5.89
CA ALA A 122 -7.41 -16.03 -5.27
C ALA A 122 -6.43 -16.51 -4.17
N GLY A 123 -5.30 -15.82 -3.99
CA GLY A 123 -4.28 -16.22 -3.03
C GLY A 123 -3.17 -15.19 -2.89
N THR A 124 -2.07 -15.60 -2.27
CA THR A 124 -0.84 -14.81 -2.17
C THR A 124 0.36 -15.55 -2.70
N VAL A 125 1.30 -14.76 -3.21
CA VAL A 125 2.64 -15.18 -3.60
C VAL A 125 3.66 -14.35 -2.86
N CYS A 126 4.83 -14.90 -2.62
CA CYS A 126 5.90 -14.15 -2.00
C CYS A 126 6.49 -13.16 -3.02
N GLY A 127 6.36 -11.86 -2.75
CA GLY A 127 6.88 -10.77 -3.58
C GLY A 127 8.40 -10.56 -3.47
N ALA A 128 9.15 -11.60 -3.10
CA ALA A 128 10.61 -11.56 -3.08
C ALA A 128 11.15 -11.56 -4.52
N THR A 129 12.24 -10.82 -4.76
CA THR A 129 12.90 -10.84 -6.07
C THR A 129 13.47 -12.23 -6.34
N PRO A 130 13.22 -12.85 -7.51
CA PRO A 130 13.81 -14.14 -7.84
C PRO A 130 15.33 -14.12 -7.70
N ILE A 131 15.89 -15.19 -7.12
CA ILE A 131 17.35 -15.37 -7.09
C ILE A 131 17.79 -15.74 -8.50
N VAL A 132 18.77 -15.00 -9.03
CA VAL A 132 19.37 -15.27 -10.34
C VAL A 132 20.81 -15.66 -10.08
N VAL A 133 21.09 -16.96 -10.19
CA VAL A 133 22.47 -17.47 -10.14
C VAL A 133 23.16 -17.24 -11.48
N ARG A 134 24.46 -16.94 -11.44
CA ARG A 134 25.29 -16.63 -12.60
C ARG A 134 26.69 -17.23 -12.40
N ASP A 135 27.50 -17.30 -13.45
CA ASP A 135 28.91 -17.64 -13.28
C ASP A 135 29.59 -16.57 -12.41
N GLU A 136 30.49 -17.01 -11.52
CA GLU A 136 31.27 -16.15 -10.64
C GLU A 136 31.95 -15.00 -11.40
N LEU A 137 31.86 -13.81 -10.83
CA LEU A 137 32.63 -12.64 -11.22
C LEU A 137 33.44 -12.20 -10.01
N CYS A 138 34.66 -11.74 -10.24
CA CYS A 138 35.50 -11.23 -9.15
C CYS A 138 35.00 -9.87 -8.65
N ASN A 139 33.91 -9.86 -7.90
CA ASN A 139 33.16 -8.69 -7.47
C ASN A 139 32.86 -8.69 -5.95
N GLN A 140 33.39 -9.66 -5.20
CA GLN A 140 33.17 -9.88 -3.76
C GLN A 140 31.74 -10.29 -3.40
N LEU A 141 30.98 -10.81 -4.36
CA LEU A 141 29.66 -11.40 -4.17
C LEU A 141 29.72 -12.87 -4.57
N ASP A 142 28.85 -13.67 -3.96
CA ASP A 142 28.56 -15.04 -4.34
C ASP A 142 27.48 -14.97 -5.43
N ASP A 143 27.91 -14.92 -6.70
CA ASP A 143 27.04 -14.74 -7.86
C ASP A 143 26.36 -16.06 -8.26
N ASP A 144 26.98 -17.20 -7.96
CA ASP A 144 26.47 -18.54 -8.27
C ASP A 144 25.70 -19.19 -7.10
N CYS A 145 25.75 -18.56 -5.93
CA CYS A 145 25.08 -18.94 -4.70
C CYS A 145 25.58 -20.25 -4.09
N ASP A 146 26.80 -20.70 -4.37
CA ASP A 146 27.35 -21.96 -3.83
C ASP A 146 27.86 -21.86 -2.38
N GLY A 147 27.97 -20.64 -1.85
CA GLY A 147 28.40 -20.32 -0.48
C GLY A 147 29.88 -19.95 -0.35
N ASN A 148 30.63 -19.96 -1.45
CA ASN A 148 31.94 -19.36 -1.57
C ASN A 148 31.81 -18.00 -2.29
N VAL A 149 32.87 -17.19 -2.23
CA VAL A 149 32.87 -15.86 -2.84
C VAL A 149 34.06 -15.78 -3.77
N ASP A 150 33.81 -15.38 -5.02
CA ASP A 150 34.80 -15.20 -6.08
C ASP A 150 35.58 -16.49 -6.41
N GLU A 151 35.04 -17.69 -6.16
CA GLU A 151 35.75 -18.94 -6.46
C GLU A 151 35.90 -19.18 -7.97
N GLY A 152 36.98 -19.86 -8.36
CA GLY A 152 37.29 -20.09 -9.77
C GLY A 152 37.71 -18.85 -10.56
N VAL A 153 37.54 -17.63 -10.02
CA VAL A 153 37.95 -16.36 -10.66
C VAL A 153 39.10 -15.65 -9.95
N LEU A 154 39.51 -16.10 -8.77
CA LEU A 154 40.73 -15.61 -8.12
C LEU A 154 41.98 -15.92 -8.94
N VAL A 155 42.91 -14.97 -9.00
CA VAL A 155 44.24 -15.16 -9.60
C VAL A 155 45.33 -15.01 -8.54
N THR A 156 46.52 -15.51 -8.86
CA THR A 156 47.71 -15.24 -8.03
C THR A 156 48.19 -13.82 -8.30
N LEU A 157 48.35 -13.07 -7.22
CA LEU A 157 48.83 -11.70 -7.19
C LEU A 157 50.18 -11.64 -6.47
N TYR A 158 51.06 -10.76 -6.93
CA TYR A 158 52.43 -10.58 -6.46
C TYR A 158 52.61 -9.17 -5.91
N PHE A 159 53.19 -9.02 -4.72
CA PHE A 159 53.41 -7.70 -4.12
C PHE A 159 54.46 -6.92 -4.93
N ASP A 160 54.11 -5.71 -5.36
CA ASP A 160 54.94 -4.78 -6.14
C ASP A 160 55.36 -3.63 -5.20
N GLY A 161 56.58 -3.76 -4.67
CA GLY A 161 57.11 -2.87 -3.63
C GLY A 161 57.73 -1.58 -4.16
N ASP A 162 58.16 -1.56 -5.41
CA ASP A 162 58.84 -0.42 -6.05
C ASP A 162 58.05 0.21 -7.20
N ASN A 163 56.85 -0.33 -7.48
CA ASN A 163 55.86 0.15 -8.44
C ASN A 163 56.30 0.08 -9.90
N ASP A 164 57.01 -0.97 -10.28
CA ASP A 164 57.49 -1.20 -11.66
C ASP A 164 56.64 -2.20 -12.47
N LEU A 165 55.56 -2.71 -11.87
CA LEU A 165 54.62 -3.69 -12.40
C LEU A 165 55.10 -5.15 -12.44
N TYR A 166 56.25 -5.46 -11.84
CA TYR A 166 56.67 -6.83 -11.53
C TYR A 166 56.60 -7.03 -10.01
N GLY A 167 56.08 -8.17 -9.58
CA GLY A 167 55.96 -8.46 -8.15
C GLY A 167 56.90 -9.58 -7.68
N ASP A 168 57.14 -9.60 -6.36
CA ASP A 168 57.98 -10.58 -5.68
C ASP A 168 57.32 -11.97 -5.66
N ASP A 169 57.98 -12.97 -6.27
CA ASP A 169 57.55 -14.36 -6.34
C ASP A 169 57.43 -15.03 -4.94
N ALA A 170 58.09 -14.48 -3.91
CA ALA A 170 58.00 -14.95 -2.54
C ALA A 170 56.83 -14.33 -1.74
N MET A 171 56.23 -13.24 -2.24
CA MET A 171 55.12 -12.53 -1.61
C MET A 171 53.87 -12.57 -2.48
N THR A 172 53.19 -13.72 -2.46
CA THR A 172 51.99 -13.96 -3.25
C THR A 172 50.71 -14.00 -2.39
N MET A 173 49.59 -13.61 -2.98
CA MET A 173 48.25 -13.87 -2.45
C MET A 173 47.28 -14.27 -3.57
N MET A 174 46.19 -14.98 -3.24
CA MET A 174 45.07 -15.13 -4.17
C MET A 174 44.07 -13.99 -3.95
N GLY A 175 43.58 -13.40 -5.03
CA GLY A 175 42.61 -12.32 -4.95
C GLY A 175 42.13 -11.84 -6.31
N CYS A 176 41.22 -10.87 -6.29
CA CYS A 176 40.77 -10.19 -7.49
C CYS A 176 41.82 -9.17 -7.97
N PRO A 177 42.27 -9.25 -9.23
CA PRO A 177 43.42 -8.49 -9.72
C PRO A 177 43.21 -6.97 -9.72
N ASP A 178 41.95 -6.51 -9.79
CA ASP A 178 41.63 -5.07 -9.79
C ASP A 178 41.31 -4.51 -8.40
N MET A 179 41.37 -5.33 -7.35
CA MET A 179 40.91 -4.97 -6.00
C MET A 179 42.03 -4.77 -4.97
N VAL A 180 43.29 -5.11 -5.31
CA VAL A 180 44.41 -5.05 -4.38
C VAL A 180 45.49 -4.12 -4.90
N ALA A 181 45.53 -2.89 -4.37
CA ALA A 181 46.58 -1.93 -4.70
C ALA A 181 47.96 -2.45 -4.27
N MET A 182 49.01 -2.10 -5.02
CA MET A 182 50.39 -2.56 -4.81
C MET A 182 50.60 -4.07 -5.06
N TYR A 183 49.68 -4.70 -5.78
CA TYR A 183 49.84 -6.06 -6.28
C TYR A 183 49.63 -6.08 -7.79
N VAL A 184 50.33 -7.01 -8.45
CA VAL A 184 50.25 -7.23 -9.89
C VAL A 184 50.03 -8.70 -10.21
N THR A 185 49.60 -8.99 -11.43
CA THR A 185 49.39 -10.37 -11.91
C THR A 185 50.66 -10.99 -12.52
N GLN A 186 51.73 -10.21 -12.63
CA GLN A 186 53.01 -10.61 -13.20
C GLN A 186 54.08 -10.71 -12.11
N GLY A 187 54.60 -11.91 -11.87
CA GLY A 187 55.75 -12.14 -11.00
C GLY A 187 57.10 -11.90 -11.70
N GLY A 188 58.19 -12.19 -11.00
CA GLY A 188 59.56 -12.12 -11.51
C GLY A 188 60.30 -10.81 -11.25
N ASP A 189 59.94 -10.06 -10.20
CA ASP A 189 60.71 -8.90 -9.73
C ASP A 189 62.15 -9.32 -9.33
N CYS A 190 63.13 -8.52 -9.73
CA CYS A 190 64.56 -8.76 -9.48
C CYS A 190 65.28 -7.62 -8.76
N ASN A 191 64.54 -6.62 -8.25
CA ASN A 191 65.05 -5.46 -7.53
C ASN A 191 65.19 -5.67 -6.01
#